data_AF-A0A3D0K315-F1
#
_entry.id   AF-A0A3D0K315-F1
#
_cell.length_a   1.000
_cell.length_b   1.000
_cell.length_c   1.000
_cell.angle_alpha   90.00
_cell.angle_beta   90.00
_cell.angle_gamma   90.00
#
_symmetry.space_group_name_H-M   'P 1'
#
loop_
_entity.id
_entity.type
_entity.pdbx_description
1 polymer ?
#
loop_
_entity_poly.entity_id
_entity_poly.type
_entity_poly.pdbx_seq_one_letter_code
_entity_poly.pdbx_strand_id
1 'polypeptide(L)' 'MRMLMNNLDPEVAERPDDLVVYGGRGRAARSWEAYEAIIRSLQELEPDETLLVQSGKPV' A
#
# COMPACT_ATOMS: atom_id res chain seq x y z
N MET A 1 7.43 -3.90 4.34
CA MET A 1 6.50 -4.54 3.37
C MET A 1 5.33 -5.28 4.03
N ARG A 2 5.55 -6.18 5.02
CA ARG A 2 4.49 -7.05 5.60
C ARG A 2 3.21 -6.34 6.04
N MET A 3 3.31 -5.18 6.69
CA MET A 3 2.13 -4.44 7.16
C MET A 3 1.28 -3.84 6.03
N LEU A 4 1.89 -3.43 4.92
CA LEU A 4 1.15 -2.95 3.75
C LEU A 4 0.33 -4.09 3.13
N MET A 5 0.91 -5.28 3.04
CA MET A 5 0.23 -6.48 2.54
C MET A 5 -0.86 -6.94 3.51
N ASN A 6 -0.60 -6.90 4.82
CA ASN A 6 -1.58 -7.25 5.85
C ASN A 6 -2.85 -6.38 5.79
N ASN A 7 -2.72 -5.09 5.42
CA ASN A 7 -3.89 -4.22 5.23
C ASN A 7 -4.81 -4.68 4.08
N LEU A 8 -4.36 -5.57 3.20
CA LEU A 8 -5.15 -6.14 2.08
C LEU A 8 -5.32 -7.64 2.19
N ASP A 9 -5.01 -8.23 3.35
CA ASP A 9 -5.30 -9.63 3.60
C ASP A 9 -6.84 -9.84 3.59
N PRO A 10 -7.37 -10.87 2.90
CA PRO A 10 -8.81 -11.16 2.87
C PRO A 10 -9.46 -11.36 4.23
N GLU A 11 -8.70 -11.75 5.26
CA GLU A 11 -9.21 -11.89 6.64
C GLU A 11 -9.19 -10.55 7.41
N VAL A 12 -8.55 -9.51 6.88
CA VAL A 12 -8.35 -8.21 7.53
C VAL A 12 -9.15 -7.09 6.85
N ALA A 13 -9.12 -7.03 5.52
CA ALA A 13 -9.70 -5.93 4.74
C ALA A 13 -11.18 -6.15 4.42
N GLU A 14 -11.97 -5.07 4.42
CA GLU A 14 -13.39 -5.12 4.02
C GLU A 14 -13.56 -5.49 2.54
N ARG A 15 -12.74 -4.92 1.64
CA ARG A 15 -12.79 -5.17 0.17
C ARG A 15 -11.37 -5.07 -0.43
N PRO A 16 -10.53 -6.11 -0.29
CA PRO A 16 -9.12 -6.06 -0.68
C PRO A 16 -8.91 -5.86 -2.18
N ASP A 17 -9.77 -6.43 -3.04
CA ASP A 17 -9.66 -6.29 -4.50
C ASP A 17 -9.80 -4.84 -5.00
N ASP A 18 -10.49 -4.00 -4.21
CA ASP A 18 -10.66 -2.56 -4.44
C ASP A 18 -9.66 -1.70 -3.66
N LEU A 19 -8.68 -2.34 -3.01
CA LEU A 19 -7.69 -1.76 -2.09
C LEU A 19 -8.30 -1.15 -0.81
N VAL A 20 -9.57 -1.40 -0.52
CA VAL A 20 -10.29 -0.80 0.62
C VAL A 20 -10.05 -1.65 1.87
N VAL A 21 -9.50 -0.99 2.91
CA VAL A 21 -9.21 -1.61 4.20
C VAL A 21 -10.44 -1.54 5.10
N TYR A 22 -10.91 -0.33 5.39
CA TYR A 22 -12.12 -0.09 6.20
C TYR A 22 -12.67 1.33 5.98
N GLY A 23 -13.84 1.62 6.55
CA GLY A 23 -14.38 2.98 6.59
C GLY A 23 -14.89 3.47 5.23
N GLY A 24 -15.39 2.55 4.40
CA GLY A 24 -16.05 2.82 3.13
C GLY A 24 -15.12 3.18 1.97
N ARG A 25 -14.22 4.17 2.14
CA ARG A 25 -13.26 4.61 1.10
C ARG A 25 -11.81 4.66 1.58
N GLY A 26 -11.51 4.22 2.81
CA GLY A 26 -10.14 4.13 3.32
C GLY A 26 -9.38 3.04 2.58
N ARG A 27 -8.39 3.43 1.76
CA ARG A 27 -7.62 2.51 0.90
C ARG A 27 -6.16 2.44 1.29
N ALA A 28 -5.53 1.27 1.08
CA ALA A 28 -4.11 1.05 1.35
C ALA A 28 -3.19 1.75 0.33
N ALA A 29 -3.64 1.90 -0.91
CA ALA A 29 -2.93 2.60 -1.99
C ALA A 29 -3.92 3.29 -2.94
N ARG A 30 -3.42 4.18 -3.79
CA ARG A 30 -4.26 4.96 -4.73
C ARG A 30 -4.90 4.10 -5.82
N SER A 31 -4.12 3.15 -6.32
CA SER A 31 -4.42 2.21 -7.40
C SER A 31 -3.50 1.00 -7.26
N TRP A 32 -3.79 -0.09 -7.98
CA TRP A 32 -2.94 -1.28 -8.01
C TRP A 32 -1.53 -0.98 -8.54
N GLU A 33 -1.42 -0.14 -9.58
CA GLU A 33 -0.13 0.35 -10.07
C GLU A 33 0.68 1.06 -8.97
N ALA A 34 0.03 1.91 -8.16
CA ALA A 34 0.71 2.59 -7.06
C ALA A 34 1.10 1.62 -5.93
N TYR A 35 0.28 0.60 -5.67
CA TYR A 35 0.57 -0.45 -4.70
C TYR A 35 1.82 -1.25 -5.10
N GLU A 36 1.88 -1.69 -6.35
CA GLU A 36 3.04 -2.39 -6.92
C GLU A 36 4.29 -1.52 -6.90
N ALA A 37 4.16 -0.23 -7.27
CA ALA A 37 5.26 0.72 -7.20
C ALA A 37 5.79 0.90 -5.77
N ILE A 38 4.91 1.00 -4.76
CA ILE A 38 5.32 1.07 -3.34
C ILE A 38 6.06 -0.20 -2.93
N ILE A 39 5.57 -1.38 -3.32
CA ILE A 39 6.25 -2.65 -3.01
C ILE A 39 7.66 -2.65 -3.59
N ARG A 40 7.79 -2.30 -4.88
CA ARG A 40 9.08 -2.25 -5.56
C ARG A 40 10.02 -1.26 -4.87
N SER A 41 9.56 -0.04 -4.61
CA SER A 41 10.36 0.97 -3.91
C SER A 41 10.80 0.49 -2.53
N LEU A 42 9.95 -0.18 -1.76
CA LEU A 42 10.29 -0.73 -0.45
C LEU A 42 11.27 -1.92 -0.50
N GLN A 43 11.34 -2.64 -1.63
CA GLN A 43 12.31 -3.73 -1.83
C GLN A 43 13.69 -3.21 -2.20
N GLU A 44 13.74 -2.04 -2.86
CA GLU A 44 14.97 -1.39 -3.31
C GLU A 44 15.48 -0.32 -2.32
N LEU A 45 14.70 0.04 -1.28
CA LEU A 45 15.02 1.12 -0.33
C LEU A 45 16.20 0.76 0.57
N GLU A 46 17.23 1.60 0.58
CA GLU A 46 18.40 1.44 1.45
C GLU A 46 18.12 1.92 2.90
N PRO A 47 18.91 1.48 3.90
CA PRO A 47 18.67 1.80 5.31
C PRO A 47 18.69 3.29 5.68
N ASP A 48 19.32 4.13 4.86
CA ASP A 48 19.46 5.58 5.05
C ASP A 48 18.58 6.40 4.08
N GLU A 49 17.75 5.74 3.27
CA GLU A 49 16.82 6.38 2.36
C GLU A 49 15.42 6.54 2.96
N THR A 50 14.60 7.40 2.36
CA THR A 50 13.21 7.62 2.78
C THR A 50 12.31 7.69 1.56
N LEU A 51 11.33 6.78 1.49
CA LEU A 51 10.27 6.81 0.48
C LEU A 51 9.19 7.82 0.84
N LEU A 52 8.89 8.75 -0.07
CA LEU A 52 7.76 9.67 0.07
C LEU A 52 6.51 9.07 -0.59
N VAL A 53 5.39 9.10 0.13
CA VAL A 53 4.08 8.61 -0.38
C VAL A 53 3.03 9.70 -0.21
N GLN A 54 2.46 10.15 -1.33
CA GLN A 54 1.42 11.18 -1.37
C GLN A 54 0.08 10.56 -1.73
N SER A 55 -0.88 10.57 -0.79
CA SER A 55 -2.23 9.99 -0.97
C SER A 55 -2.20 8.61 -1.66
N GLY A 56 -1.37 7.70 -1.13
CA GLY A 56 -1.24 6.32 -1.61
C GLY A 56 -0.48 6.14 -2.93
N LYS A 57 0.30 7.13 -3.38
CA LYS A 57 1.21 7.02 -4.54
C LYS A 57 2.65 7.34 -4.12
N PRO A 58 3.65 6.53 -4.48
CA PRO A 58 5.05 6.86 -4.24
C PRO A 58 5.49 8.00 -5.18
N VAL A 59 6.21 9.00 -4.66
CA VAL A 59 6.59 10.23 -5.38
C VAL A 59 8.05 10.61 -5.15
#